data_AF-A0A0T9UVZ4-F1
#
_entry.id   AF-A0A0T9UVZ4-F1
#
_cell.length_a   1.000
_cell.length_b   1.000
_cell.length_c   1.000
_cell.angle_alpha   90.00
_cell.angle_beta   90.00
_cell.angle_gamma   90.00
#
_symmetry.space_group_name_H-M   'P 1'
#
loop_
_entity.id
_entity.type
_entity.pdbx_description
1 polymer ?
#
loop_
_entity_poly.entity_id
_entity_poly.type
_entity_poly.pdbx_seq_one_letter_code
_entity_poly.pdbx_strand_id
1 'polypeptide(L)'
;MNKIIILIIAALVALICLLAFNSYRFSNEAEKQGAMMKVVTAERNAALDNILLMEKQRQAVADIDIKYTKELADAKSENERLRTDINNGTKRLQFNATCQRTYKKSSSSGMDDAASPRLTDSAQRDYLNLRERIGIATNQIAGLQAYITDVCLAK
;
A
#
# COMPACT_ATOMS: atom_id res chain seq x y z
N MET A 1 53.47 26.41 69.52
CA MET A 1 52.87 25.94 68.24
C MET A 1 52.09 27.12 67.64
N ASN A 2 52.55 27.65 66.51
CA ASN A 2 52.30 29.04 66.11
C ASN A 2 50.88 29.27 65.58
N LYS A 3 50.19 30.32 66.08
CA LYS A 3 48.84 30.74 65.64
C LYS A 3 48.72 30.88 64.11
N ILE A 4 49.80 31.25 63.45
CA ILE A 4 49.90 31.38 61.98
C ILE A 4 49.68 30.03 61.27
N ILE A 5 50.25 28.94 61.79
CA ILE A 5 50.11 27.60 61.19
C ILE A 5 48.65 27.14 61.28
N ILE A 6 47.98 27.41 62.41
CA ILE A 6 46.56 27.08 62.60
C ILE A 6 45.66 27.83 61.62
N LEU A 7 45.93 29.12 61.36
CA LEU A 7 45.17 29.93 60.40
C LEU A 7 45.34 29.44 58.96
N ILE A 8 46.55 29.05 58.56
CA ILE A 8 46.82 28.50 57.22
C ILE A 8 46.10 27.15 57.04
N ILE A 9 46.14 26.27 58.03
CA ILE A 9 45.44 24.98 57.99
C ILE A 9 43.92 25.21 57.90
N ALA A 10 43.36 26.12 58.69
CA ALA A 10 41.94 26.45 58.64
C ALA A 10 41.50 26.99 57.27
N ALA A 11 42.31 27.85 56.65
CA ALA A 11 42.04 28.38 55.31
C ALA A 11 42.09 27.29 54.23
N LEU A 12 43.05 26.36 54.31
CA LEU A 12 43.14 25.22 53.39
C LEU A 12 41.94 24.28 53.54
N VAL A 13 41.53 23.98 54.76
CA VAL A 13 40.33 23.15 55.02
C VAL A 13 39.08 23.83 54.47
N ALA A 14 38.91 25.13 54.69
CA ALA A 14 37.78 25.89 54.15
C ALA A 14 37.76 25.86 52.61
N LEU A 15 38.91 26.01 51.95
CA LEU A 15 39.02 25.94 50.49
C LEU A 15 38.66 24.54 49.97
N ILE A 16 39.12 23.47 50.62
CA ILE A 16 38.78 22.09 50.26
C ILE A 16 37.27 21.85 50.41
N CYS A 17 36.65 22.32 51.49
CA CYS A 17 35.21 22.21 51.70
C CYS A 17 34.40 22.93 50.62
N LEU A 18 34.82 24.13 50.19
CA LEU A 18 34.16 24.87 49.13
C LEU A 18 34.27 24.17 47.77
N LEU A 19 35.44 23.61 47.45
CA LEU A 19 35.64 22.85 46.21
C LEU A 19 34.81 21.56 46.21
N ALA A 20 34.78 20.82 47.34
CA ALA A 20 33.98 19.61 47.49
C ALA A 20 32.47 19.88 47.39
N PHE A 21 32.00 21.00 47.96
CA PHE A 21 30.59 21.39 47.85
C PHE A 21 30.21 21.75 46.40
N ASN A 22 31.07 22.50 45.70
CA ASN A 22 30.82 22.85 44.30
C ASN A 22 30.88 21.62 43.37
N SER A 23 31.84 20.70 43.56
CA SER A 23 31.92 19.48 42.76
C SER A 23 30.71 18.57 42.99
N TYR A 24 30.28 18.40 44.24
CA TYR A 24 29.05 17.65 44.55
C TYR A 24 27.81 18.28 43.91
N ARG A 25 27.66 19.61 43.99
CA ARG A 25 26.57 20.35 43.35
C ARG A 25 26.57 20.20 41.83
N PHE A 26 27.75 20.27 41.21
CA PHE A 26 27.91 20.13 39.76
C PHE A 26 27.61 18.70 39.27
N SER A 27 28.15 17.69 39.95
CA SER A 27 27.88 16.28 39.62
C SER A 27 26.39 15.94 39.72
N ASN A 28 25.71 16.44 40.76
CA ASN A 28 24.27 16.21 40.93
C ASN A 28 23.41 16.87 39.82
N GLU A 29 23.87 17.99 39.26
CA GLU A 29 23.18 18.64 38.13
C GLU A 29 23.47 17.93 36.80
N ALA A 30 24.70 17.45 36.61
CA ALA A 30 25.09 16.67 35.44
C ALA A 30 24.32 15.34 35.33
N GLU A 31 24.08 14.66 36.45
CA GLU A 31 23.25 13.44 36.47
C GLU A 31 21.81 13.69 36.02
N LYS A 32 21.20 14.79 36.48
CA LYS A 32 19.84 15.18 36.07
C LYS A 32 19.76 15.49 34.58
N GLN A 33 20.74 16.23 34.05
CA GLN A 33 20.79 16.53 32.61
C GLN A 33 21.01 15.28 31.77
N GLY A 34 21.88 14.36 32.23
CA GLY A 34 22.08 13.06 31.58
C GLY A 34 20.82 12.18 31.60
N ALA A 35 20.07 12.19 32.71
CA ALA A 35 18.80 11.48 32.82
C ALA A 35 17.75 12.07 31.86
N MET A 36 17.60 13.40 31.82
CA MET A 36 16.69 14.06 30.87
C MET A 36 17.08 13.79 29.41
N MET A 37 18.37 13.81 29.08
CA MET A 37 18.85 13.55 27.72
C MET A 37 18.50 12.12 27.27
N LYS A 38 18.61 11.12 28.15
CA LYS A 38 18.23 9.74 27.84
C LYS A 38 16.74 9.62 27.56
N VAL A 39 15.90 10.26 28.37
CA VAL A 39 14.43 10.26 28.16
C VAL A 39 14.09 10.92 26.83
N VAL A 40 14.61 12.13 26.58
CA VAL A 40 14.35 12.86 25.32
C VAL A 40 14.86 12.09 24.10
N THR A 41 16.02 11.44 24.21
CA THR A 41 16.58 10.64 23.11
C THR A 41 15.76 9.37 22.87
N ALA A 42 15.28 8.71 23.92
CA ALA A 42 14.40 7.55 23.80
C ALA A 42 13.07 7.92 23.13
N GLU A 43 12.44 9.04 23.54
CA GLU A 43 11.22 9.56 22.93
C GLU A 43 11.44 9.96 21.46
N ARG A 44 12.56 10.64 21.17
CA ARG A 44 12.98 10.98 19.80
C ARG A 44 13.13 9.75 18.93
N ASN A 45 13.82 8.72 19.41
CA ASN A 45 14.04 7.50 18.65
C ASN A 45 12.72 6.75 18.40
N ALA A 46 11.86 6.65 19.42
CA ALA A 46 10.53 6.07 19.25
C ALA A 46 9.68 6.84 18.22
N ALA A 47 9.77 8.18 18.20
CA ALA A 47 9.11 8.99 17.18
C ALA A 47 9.68 8.74 15.77
N LEU A 48 11.01 8.66 15.64
CA LEU A 48 11.67 8.35 14.36
C LEU A 48 11.30 6.96 13.84
N ASP A 49 11.29 5.94 14.71
CA ASP A 49 10.90 4.58 14.34
C ASP A 49 9.46 4.54 13.82
N ASN A 50 8.54 5.28 14.46
CA ASN A 50 7.17 5.41 14.00
C ASN A 50 7.07 6.12 12.63
N ILE A 51 7.85 7.18 12.41
CA ILE A 51 7.87 7.89 11.12
C ILE A 51 8.39 6.96 10.02
N LEU A 52 9.49 6.25 10.24
CA LEU A 52 10.05 5.31 9.27
C LEU A 52 9.08 4.18 8.95
N LEU A 53 8.36 3.68 9.95
CA LEU A 53 7.30 2.69 9.74
C LEU A 53 6.18 3.26 8.86
N MET A 54 5.71 4.47 9.15
CA MET A 54 4.67 5.14 8.35
C MET A 54 5.13 5.41 6.92
N GLU A 55 6.38 5.81 6.71
CA GLU A 55 6.96 6.03 5.38
C GLU A 55 7.00 4.73 4.57
N LYS A 56 7.46 3.63 5.18
CA LYS A 56 7.49 2.32 4.53
C LYS A 56 6.10 1.85 4.12
N GLN A 57 5.11 2.03 4.99
CA GLN A 57 3.72 1.70 4.69
C GLN A 57 3.15 2.56 3.56
N ARG A 58 3.44 3.88 3.56
CA ARG A 58 3.01 4.78 2.48
C ARG A 58 3.59 4.36 1.13
N GLN A 59 4.87 4.01 1.10
CA GLN A 59 5.52 3.56 -0.13
C GLN A 59 4.89 2.27 -0.65
N ALA A 60 4.67 1.28 0.22
CA ALA A 60 4.02 0.03 -0.16
C ALA A 60 2.61 0.25 -0.71
N VAL A 61 1.82 1.14 -0.09
CA VAL A 61 0.48 1.50 -0.59
C VAL A 61 0.56 2.18 -1.95
N ALA A 62 1.52 3.08 -2.16
CA ALA A 62 1.71 3.75 -3.45
C ALA A 62 2.08 2.75 -4.56
N ASP A 63 2.95 1.78 -4.26
CA ASP A 63 3.36 0.76 -5.22
C ASP A 63 2.18 -0.14 -5.62
N ILE A 64 1.35 -0.53 -4.65
CA ILE A 64 0.10 -1.28 -4.89
C ILE A 64 -0.85 -0.46 -5.77
N ASP A 65 -1.08 0.81 -5.44
CA ASP A 65 -1.98 1.69 -6.19
C ASP A 65 -1.52 1.86 -7.64
N ILE A 66 -0.23 2.12 -7.87
CA ILE A 66 0.36 2.24 -9.21
C ILE A 66 0.14 0.95 -10.01
N LYS A 67 0.42 -0.20 -9.41
CA LYS A 67 0.30 -1.50 -10.08
C LYS A 67 -1.14 -1.78 -10.51
N TYR A 68 -2.09 -1.73 -9.57
CA TYR A 68 -3.47 -2.13 -9.87
C TYR A 68 -4.26 -1.08 -10.62
N THR A 69 -3.89 0.21 -10.52
CA THR A 69 -4.45 1.25 -11.39
C THR A 69 -4.02 1.05 -12.84
N LYS A 70 -2.75 0.68 -13.07
CA LYS A 70 -2.25 0.36 -14.40
C LYS A 70 -2.93 -0.89 -14.97
N GLU A 71 -2.97 -1.99 -14.22
CA GLU A 71 -3.63 -3.23 -14.66
C GLU A 71 -5.12 -3.00 -14.99
N LEU A 72 -5.79 -2.15 -14.21
CA LEU A 72 -7.17 -1.75 -14.47
C LEU A 72 -7.33 -0.94 -15.76
N ALA A 73 -6.43 0.02 -16.00
CA ALA A 73 -6.44 0.82 -17.22
C ALA A 73 -6.17 -0.03 -18.47
N ASP A 74 -5.20 -0.94 -18.40
CA ASP A 74 -4.85 -1.87 -19.47
C ASP A 74 -6.04 -2.81 -19.79
N ALA A 75 -6.71 -3.34 -18.76
CA ALA A 75 -7.90 -4.19 -18.93
C ALA A 75 -9.08 -3.44 -19.57
N LYS A 76 -9.29 -2.17 -19.20
CA LYS A 76 -10.32 -1.32 -19.82
C LYS A 76 -9.98 -1.04 -21.29
N SER A 77 -8.73 -0.70 -21.59
CA SER A 77 -8.26 -0.46 -22.95
C SER A 77 -8.47 -1.68 -23.84
N GLU A 78 -8.16 -2.88 -23.34
CA GLU A 78 -8.39 -4.11 -24.09
C GLU A 78 -9.89 -4.37 -24.34
N ASN A 79 -10.76 -4.10 -23.35
CA ASN A 79 -12.21 -4.26 -23.54
C ASN A 79 -12.75 -3.30 -24.60
N GLU A 80 -12.30 -2.04 -24.60
CA GLU A 80 -12.65 -1.06 -25.62
C GLU A 80 -12.15 -1.48 -27.01
N ARG A 81 -10.92 -1.98 -27.12
CA ARG A 81 -10.41 -2.53 -28.38
C ARG A 81 -11.29 -3.67 -28.91
N LEU A 82 -11.70 -4.58 -28.02
CA LEU A 82 -12.63 -5.67 -28.39
C LEU A 82 -14.00 -5.14 -28.82
N ARG A 83 -14.53 -4.10 -28.16
CA ARG A 83 -15.77 -3.42 -28.57
C ARG A 83 -15.64 -2.88 -29.99
N THR A 84 -14.56 -2.15 -30.29
CA THR A 84 -14.30 -1.61 -31.62
C THR A 84 -14.17 -2.71 -32.67
N ASP A 85 -13.41 -3.77 -32.39
CA ASP A 85 -13.22 -4.88 -33.32
C ASP A 85 -14.52 -5.65 -33.62
N ILE A 86 -15.38 -5.82 -32.62
CA ILE A 86 -16.68 -6.47 -32.79
C ILE A 86 -17.60 -5.58 -33.63
N ASN A 87 -17.62 -4.28 -33.37
CA ASN A 87 -18.44 -3.31 -34.12
C ASN A 87 -17.98 -3.19 -35.57
N ASN A 88 -16.68 -3.24 -35.82
CA ASN A 88 -16.09 -3.21 -37.17
C ASN A 88 -16.22 -4.55 -37.92
N GLY A 89 -16.70 -5.61 -37.25
CA GLY A 89 -16.80 -6.95 -37.82
C GLY A 89 -15.45 -7.67 -38.01
N THR A 90 -14.33 -7.11 -37.53
CA THR A 90 -13.02 -7.75 -37.56
C THR A 90 -12.92 -8.92 -36.57
N LYS A 91 -13.69 -8.89 -35.48
CA LYS A 91 -13.86 -10.00 -34.54
C LYS A 91 -15.35 -10.30 -34.34
N ARG A 92 -15.64 -11.53 -33.92
CA ARG A 92 -16.99 -11.96 -33.52
C ARG A 92 -16.95 -12.78 -32.25
N LEU A 93 -17.94 -12.59 -31.39
CA LEU A 93 -18.17 -13.44 -30.24
C LEU A 93 -18.74 -14.78 -30.70
N GLN A 94 -18.18 -15.87 -30.18
CA GLN A 94 -18.63 -17.22 -30.45
C GLN A 94 -19.09 -17.85 -29.14
N PHE A 95 -20.19 -18.58 -29.17
CA PHE A 95 -20.64 -19.40 -28.06
C PHE A 95 -20.48 -20.87 -28.45
N ASN A 96 -19.99 -21.67 -27.52
CA ASN A 96 -19.86 -23.10 -27.72
C ASN A 96 -21.25 -23.75 -27.62
N ALA A 97 -21.91 -23.90 -28.77
CA ALA A 97 -23.27 -24.40 -28.90
C ALA A 97 -23.27 -25.81 -29.49
N THR A 98 -24.07 -26.71 -28.94
CA THR A 98 -24.45 -27.95 -29.63
C THR A 98 -25.89 -27.84 -30.09
N CYS A 99 -26.11 -27.57 -31.38
CA CYS A 99 -27.45 -27.55 -31.95
C CYS A 99 -27.92 -28.98 -32.23
N GLN A 100 -28.93 -29.45 -31.49
CA GLN A 100 -29.60 -30.71 -31.81
C GLN A 100 -30.37 -30.56 -33.12
N ARG A 101 -30.04 -31.40 -34.11
CA ARG A 101 -30.71 -31.38 -35.42
C ARG A 101 -32.13 -31.92 -35.25
N THR A 102 -33.11 -31.03 -35.23
CA THR A 102 -34.51 -31.43 -35.31
C THR A 102 -34.82 -31.82 -36.76
N TYR A 103 -35.20 -33.08 -36.99
CA TYR A 103 -35.64 -33.55 -38.30
C TYR A 103 -36.94 -32.84 -38.68
N LYS A 104 -36.92 -32.00 -39.72
CA LYS A 104 -38.14 -31.44 -40.33
C LYS A 104 -38.48 -32.14 -41.63
N LYS A 105 -39.76 -32.52 -41.70
CA LYS A 105 -40.50 -33.11 -42.81
C LYS A 105 -40.37 -32.23 -44.07
N SER A 106 -40.14 -32.87 -45.22
CA SER A 106 -39.99 -32.27 -46.55
C SER A 106 -41.03 -31.17 -46.83
N SER A 107 -40.62 -29.90 -46.80
CA SER A 107 -41.37 -28.77 -47.36
C SER A 107 -40.51 -28.06 -48.40
N SER A 108 -41.17 -27.43 -49.39
CA SER A 108 -40.64 -27.00 -50.68
C SER A 108 -39.27 -26.32 -50.65
N SER A 109 -38.42 -26.68 -51.62
CA SER A 109 -37.11 -26.09 -51.89
C SER A 109 -37.23 -24.64 -52.39
N GLY A 110 -37.26 -23.69 -51.45
CA GLY A 110 -36.90 -22.29 -51.68
C GLY A 110 -35.66 -21.99 -50.84
N MET A 111 -34.60 -21.46 -51.45
CA MET A 111 -33.44 -21.00 -50.67
C MET A 111 -33.78 -19.63 -50.10
N ASP A 112 -34.19 -19.61 -48.84
CA ASP A 112 -34.34 -18.37 -48.09
C ASP A 112 -32.92 -17.83 -47.82
N ASP A 113 -32.60 -16.63 -48.30
CA ASP A 113 -31.35 -15.93 -47.99
C ASP A 113 -31.42 -15.37 -46.56
N ALA A 114 -31.44 -16.29 -45.59
CA ALA A 114 -31.48 -15.97 -44.19
C ALA A 114 -30.09 -15.52 -43.72
N ALA A 115 -30.02 -14.38 -43.03
CA ALA A 115 -28.79 -13.90 -42.42
C ALA A 115 -28.14 -15.01 -41.57
N SER A 116 -26.83 -15.14 -41.68
CA SER A 116 -26.07 -16.11 -40.89
C SER A 116 -26.36 -15.95 -39.39
N PRO A 117 -26.48 -17.03 -38.61
CA PRO A 117 -26.74 -16.96 -37.17
C PRO A 117 -25.73 -16.05 -36.47
N ARG A 118 -26.21 -15.02 -35.77
CA ARG A 118 -25.39 -14.10 -34.97
C ARG A 118 -26.02 -13.85 -33.61
N LEU A 119 -25.18 -13.52 -32.62
CA LEU A 119 -25.65 -13.03 -31.33
C LEU A 119 -26.43 -11.73 -31.52
N THR A 120 -27.42 -11.49 -30.65
CA THR A 120 -28.10 -10.20 -30.60
C THR A 120 -27.13 -9.12 -30.14
N ASP A 121 -27.33 -7.89 -30.61
CA ASP A 121 -26.48 -6.76 -30.22
C ASP A 121 -26.53 -6.51 -28.70
N SER A 122 -27.64 -6.87 -28.03
CA SER A 122 -27.73 -6.87 -26.55
C SER A 122 -26.79 -7.90 -25.91
N ALA A 123 -26.81 -9.15 -26.38
CA ALA A 123 -25.97 -10.21 -25.82
C ALA A 123 -24.47 -9.92 -26.00
N GLN A 124 -24.08 -9.33 -27.12
CA GLN A 124 -22.69 -8.93 -27.35
C GLN A 124 -22.23 -7.85 -26.36
N ARG A 125 -23.06 -6.83 -26.16
CA ARG A 125 -22.81 -5.73 -25.22
C ARG A 125 -22.75 -6.22 -23.78
N ASP A 126 -23.71 -7.04 -23.37
CA ASP A 126 -23.80 -7.58 -22.02
C ASP A 126 -22.59 -8.44 -21.68
N TYR A 127 -22.09 -9.23 -22.64
CA TYR A 127 -20.86 -9.99 -22.47
C TYR A 127 -19.63 -9.10 -22.25
N LEU A 128 -19.47 -8.03 -23.04
CA LEU A 128 -18.34 -7.12 -22.90
C LEU A 128 -18.40 -6.33 -21.59
N ASN A 129 -19.60 -5.91 -21.18
CA ASN A 129 -19.86 -5.29 -19.87
C ASN A 129 -19.53 -6.25 -18.72
N LEU A 130 -19.92 -7.52 -18.84
CA LEU A 130 -19.60 -8.53 -17.84
C LEU A 130 -18.09 -8.73 -17.72
N ARG A 131 -17.39 -8.84 -18.85
CA ARG A 131 -15.92 -8.96 -18.88
C ARG A 131 -15.25 -7.75 -18.22
N GLU A 132 -15.73 -6.54 -18.49
CA GLU A 132 -15.22 -5.31 -17.87
C GLU A 132 -15.40 -5.34 -16.35
N ARG A 133 -16.61 -5.67 -15.88
CA ARG A 133 -16.91 -5.75 -14.44
C ARG A 133 -16.10 -6.82 -13.72
N ILE A 134 -15.88 -7.97 -14.36
CA ILE A 134 -14.98 -9.01 -13.83
C ILE A 134 -13.55 -8.47 -13.72
N GLY A 135 -13.05 -7.79 -14.76
CA GLY A 135 -11.72 -7.17 -14.72
C GLY A 135 -11.59 -6.14 -13.59
N ILE A 136 -12.58 -5.28 -13.40
CA ILE A 136 -12.62 -4.31 -12.29
C ILE A 136 -12.58 -5.04 -10.94
N ALA A 137 -13.48 -5.98 -10.73
CA ALA A 137 -13.58 -6.70 -9.46
C ALA A 137 -12.31 -7.49 -9.14
N THR A 138 -11.73 -8.18 -10.12
CA THR A 138 -10.48 -8.93 -9.96
C THR A 138 -9.33 -8.02 -9.55
N ASN A 139 -9.15 -6.86 -10.22
CA ASN A 139 -8.10 -5.91 -9.87
C ASN A 139 -8.31 -5.32 -8.46
N GLN A 140 -9.54 -4.98 -8.10
CA GLN A 140 -9.87 -4.47 -6.77
C GLN A 140 -9.58 -5.52 -5.69
N ILE A 141 -10.01 -6.76 -5.90
CA ILE A 141 -9.77 -7.86 -4.95
C ILE A 141 -8.27 -8.12 -4.82
N ALA A 142 -7.54 -8.20 -5.93
CA ALA A 142 -6.10 -8.42 -5.91
C ALA A 142 -5.34 -7.28 -5.22
N GLY A 143 -5.72 -6.02 -5.47
CA GLY A 143 -5.18 -4.86 -4.77
C GLY A 143 -5.45 -4.87 -3.27
N LEU A 144 -6.67 -5.24 -2.85
CA LEU A 144 -7.02 -5.39 -1.43
C LEU A 144 -6.25 -6.54 -0.77
N GLN A 145 -6.08 -7.66 -1.46
CA GLN A 145 -5.27 -8.77 -0.97
C GLN A 145 -3.81 -8.35 -0.78
N ALA A 146 -3.22 -7.67 -1.76
CA ALA A 146 -1.85 -7.14 -1.67
C ALA A 146 -1.71 -6.14 -0.52
N TYR A 147 -2.70 -5.26 -0.32
CA TYR A 147 -2.70 -4.33 0.81
C TYR A 147 -2.67 -5.06 2.16
N ILE A 148 -3.50 -6.10 2.31
CA ILE A 148 -3.52 -6.88 3.55
C ILE A 148 -2.18 -7.57 3.76
N THR A 149 -1.60 -8.23 2.74
CA THR A 149 -0.35 -8.98 2.89
C THR A 149 0.85 -8.08 3.11
N ASP A 150 0.96 -6.99 2.35
CA ASP A 150 2.18 -6.21 2.23
C ASP A 150 2.20 -5.00 3.18
N VAL A 151 1.03 -4.57 3.67
CA VAL A 151 0.89 -3.40 4.55
C VAL A 151 0.37 -3.78 5.94
N CYS A 152 -0.71 -4.58 6.02
CA CYS A 152 -1.30 -4.92 7.32
C CYS A 152 -0.57 -6.04 8.05
N LEU A 153 -0.20 -7.10 7.34
CA LEU A 153 0.45 -8.29 7.91
C LEU A 153 1.98 -8.19 7.95
N ALA A 154 2.58 -7.26 7.21
CA ALA A 154 4.03 -7.00 7.23
C ALA A 154 4.51 -6.24 8.48
N LYS A 155 3.69 -6.19 9.53
CA LYS A 155 3.94 -5.50 10.81
C LYS A 155 4.85 -6.32 11.72
#